data_AF-A0A4V2SA40-F1
#
_entry.id   AF-A0A4V2SA40-F1
#
_cell.length_a   1.000
_cell.length_b   1.000
_cell.length_c   1.000
_cell.angle_alpha   90.00
_cell.angle_beta   90.00
_cell.angle_gamma   90.00
#
_symmetry.space_group_name_H-M   'P 1'
#
loop_
_entity.id
_entity.type
_entity.pdbx_description
1 polymer ?
#
loop_
_entity_poly.entity_id
_entity_poly.type
_entity_poly.pdbx_seq_one_letter_code
_entity_poly.pdbx_strand_id
1 'polypeptide(L)'
;MSRRGQNPETPLMKQIGLAAKRRWHPVGMVYRINPGLGTPPGSAHLMRYAPEGWPDQVLLLRGRLAALEAKTKRGRPEESQLRMARQWWLAGVPYFFPTSPEHMFELVERHFPAEVWADPTPEERARFREAFADAEDPRPWLEANGYM
;
A
#
# COMPACT_ATOMS: atom_id res chain seq x y z
N MET A 1 8.01 -24.40 23.85
CA MET A 1 7.38 -23.08 23.60
C MET A 1 8.17 -22.35 22.52
N SER A 2 7.70 -22.39 21.27
CA SER A 2 8.41 -21.80 20.12
C SER A 2 8.20 -20.28 20.11
N ARG A 3 9.29 -19.51 20.29
CA ARG A 3 9.30 -18.08 20.00
C ARG A 3 9.15 -17.95 18.47
N ARG A 4 7.91 -17.77 17.99
CA ARG A 4 7.66 -17.34 16.60
C ARG A 4 8.47 -16.07 16.37
N GLY A 5 9.54 -16.17 15.59
CA GLY A 5 10.40 -15.04 15.23
C GLY A 5 9.51 -13.97 14.59
N GLN A 6 9.45 -12.79 15.22
CA GLN A 6 8.78 -11.65 14.61
C GLN A 6 9.49 -11.34 13.29
N ASN A 7 8.74 -11.22 12.18
CA ASN A 7 9.29 -10.77 10.92
C ASN A 7 10.00 -9.43 11.17
N PRO A 8 11.34 -9.35 10.95
CA PRO A 8 12.14 -8.17 11.28
C PRO A 8 11.69 -6.91 10.54
N GLU A 9 10.90 -7.06 9.48
CA GLU A 9 10.38 -5.96 8.64
C GLU A 9 9.06 -5.38 9.20
N THR A 10 8.41 -6.06 10.15
CA THR A 10 7.13 -5.59 10.76
C THR A 10 7.22 -4.18 11.37
N PRO A 11 8.29 -3.81 12.12
CA PRO A 11 8.43 -2.45 12.62
C PRO A 11 8.55 -1.41 11.49
N LEU A 12 9.26 -1.74 10.42
CA LEU A 12 9.43 -0.86 9.26
C LEU A 12 8.10 -0.65 8.52
N MET A 13 7.33 -1.71 8.28
CA MET A 13 5.98 -1.62 7.69
C MET A 13 5.06 -0.67 8.49
N LYS A 14 5.14 -0.74 9.83
CA LYS A 14 4.38 0.16 10.71
C LYS A 14 4.85 1.61 10.58
N GLN A 15 6.16 1.84 10.51
CA GLN A 15 6.73 3.17 10.31
C GLN A 15 6.30 3.77 8.96
N ILE A 16 6.38 2.99 7.88
CA ILE A 16 5.92 3.38 6.54
C ILE A 16 4.44 3.76 6.57
N GLY A 17 3.59 2.90 7.13
CA GLY A 17 2.15 3.17 7.22
C GLY A 17 1.83 4.43 8.02
N LEU A 18 2.53 4.67 9.14
CA LEU A 18 2.35 5.88 9.95
C LEU A 18 2.84 7.14 9.24
N ALA A 19 3.97 7.07 8.54
CA ALA A 19 4.51 8.19 7.79
C ALA A 19 3.61 8.59 6.61
N ALA A 20 3.14 7.59 5.84
CA ALA A 20 2.17 7.82 4.77
C ALA A 20 0.87 8.45 5.31
N LYS A 21 0.35 7.94 6.44
CA LYS A 21 -0.83 8.53 7.10
C LYS A 21 -0.58 9.98 7.50
N ARG A 22 0.58 10.31 8.07
CA ARG A 22 0.90 11.69 8.48
C ARG A 22 1.02 12.64 7.28
N ARG A 23 1.64 12.20 6.20
CA ARG A 23 1.90 13.04 5.02
C ARG A 23 0.66 13.18 4.14
N TRP A 24 0.05 12.05 3.75
CA TRP A 24 -0.93 12.03 2.67
C TRP A 24 -2.36 11.82 3.11
N HIS A 25 -2.67 11.58 4.38
CA HIS A 25 -4.07 11.55 4.79
C HIS A 25 -4.73 12.93 4.58
N PRO A 26 -5.90 13.02 3.91
CA PRO A 26 -6.83 11.93 3.59
C PRO A 26 -6.72 11.32 2.18
N VAL A 27 -5.85 11.83 1.32
CA VAL A 27 -5.78 11.43 -0.11
C VAL A 27 -4.86 10.23 -0.36
N GLY A 28 -4.21 9.70 0.68
CA GLY A 28 -3.33 8.55 0.61
C GLY A 28 -3.49 7.62 1.81
N MET A 29 -3.51 6.31 1.54
CA MET A 29 -3.68 5.26 2.53
C MET A 29 -2.78 4.07 2.22
N VAL A 30 -2.24 3.43 3.26
CA VAL A 30 -1.44 2.21 3.16
C VAL A 30 -2.20 1.06 3.82
N TYR A 31 -2.43 -0.01 3.06
CA TYR A 31 -3.11 -1.22 3.54
C TYR A 31 -2.14 -2.37 3.59
N ARG A 32 -2.22 -3.19 4.64
CA ARG A 32 -1.48 -4.44 4.72
C ARG A 32 -2.18 -5.50 3.87
N ILE A 33 -1.43 -6.24 3.07
CA ILE A 33 -1.94 -7.43 2.41
C ILE A 33 -1.75 -8.62 3.35
N ASN A 34 -2.78 -9.46 3.45
CA ASN A 34 -2.68 -10.77 4.08
C ASN A 34 -2.78 -11.84 2.98
N PRO A 35 -1.65 -12.41 2.54
CA PRO A 35 -1.65 -13.49 1.56
C PRO A 35 -2.50 -14.66 2.05
N GLY A 36 -3.41 -15.16 1.21
CA GLY A 36 -4.25 -16.33 1.50
C GLY A 36 -5.54 -16.08 2.29
N LEU A 37 -5.85 -14.84 2.70
CA LEU A 37 -7.15 -14.51 3.31
C LEU A 37 -8.27 -14.21 2.29
N GLY A 38 -7.97 -14.29 1.00
CA GLY A 38 -8.96 -14.27 -0.07
C GLY A 38 -8.61 -15.30 -1.13
N THR A 39 -9.56 -16.17 -1.46
CA THR A 39 -9.52 -16.87 -2.75
C THR A 39 -9.50 -15.78 -3.83
N PRO A 40 -8.53 -15.75 -4.75
CA PRO A 40 -8.58 -14.81 -5.85
C PRO A 40 -9.95 -14.94 -6.53
N PRO A 41 -10.65 -13.83 -6.86
CA PRO A 41 -11.91 -13.92 -7.58
C PRO A 41 -11.71 -14.74 -8.86
N GLY A 42 -12.74 -15.44 -9.34
CA GLY A 42 -12.60 -16.37 -10.49
C GLY A 42 -11.98 -15.73 -11.75
N SER A 43 -12.11 -14.41 -11.91
CA SER A 43 -11.46 -13.61 -12.95
C SER A 43 -9.94 -13.48 -12.79
N ALA A 44 -9.42 -13.61 -11.57
CA ALA A 44 -8.02 -13.56 -11.20
C ALA A 44 -7.39 -14.96 -11.02
N HIS A 45 -7.91 -15.98 -11.72
CA HIS A 45 -7.40 -17.35 -11.65
C HIS A 45 -5.90 -17.47 -11.89
N LEU A 46 -5.26 -16.53 -12.59
CA LEU A 46 -3.80 -16.50 -12.75
C LEU A 46 -3.05 -16.24 -11.43
N MET A 47 -3.66 -15.53 -10.48
CA MET A 47 -3.07 -15.26 -9.16
C MET A 47 -2.94 -16.53 -8.30
N ARG A 48 -3.67 -17.61 -8.62
CA ARG A 48 -3.47 -18.93 -7.99
C ARG A 48 -2.09 -19.53 -8.29
N TYR A 49 -1.42 -19.06 -9.34
CA TYR A 49 -0.08 -19.50 -9.74
C TYR A 49 1.04 -18.64 -9.15
N ALA A 50 0.71 -17.56 -8.43
CA ALA A 50 1.66 -16.77 -7.67
C ALA A 50 1.38 -16.90 -6.16
N PRO A 51 1.57 -18.10 -5.56
CA PRO A 51 1.27 -18.34 -4.15
C PRO A 51 2.20 -17.59 -3.19
N GLU A 52 3.30 -17.04 -3.70
CA GLU A 52 4.40 -16.46 -2.92
C GLU A 52 4.86 -15.13 -3.51
N GLY A 53 5.54 -14.33 -2.68
CA GLY A 53 6.16 -13.07 -3.10
C GLY A 53 5.19 -11.89 -3.21
N TRP A 54 3.97 -12.00 -2.67
CA TRP A 54 3.02 -10.89 -2.58
C TRP A 54 3.61 -9.73 -1.78
N PRO A 55 3.27 -8.48 -2.14
CA PRO A 55 3.73 -7.32 -1.39
C PRO A 55 3.19 -7.33 0.03
N ASP A 56 4.01 -6.90 0.98
CA ASP A 56 3.60 -6.68 2.37
C ASP A 56 2.41 -5.71 2.50
N GLN A 57 2.43 -4.62 1.72
CA GLN A 57 1.46 -3.54 1.77
C GLN A 57 1.16 -2.98 0.37
N VAL A 58 0.03 -2.28 0.24
CA VAL A 58 -0.29 -1.44 -0.93
C VAL A 58 -0.50 0.00 -0.49
N LEU A 59 -0.01 0.94 -1.30
CA LEU A 59 -0.29 2.36 -1.20
C LEU A 59 -1.35 2.71 -2.24
N LEU A 60 -2.47 3.28 -1.79
CA LEU A 60 -3.41 3.98 -2.64
C LEU A 60 -3.22 5.48 -2.39
N LEU A 61 -2.91 6.25 -3.43
CA LEU A 61 -2.64 7.68 -3.33
C LEU A 61 -3.27 8.40 -4.52
N ARG A 62 -4.30 9.22 -4.26
CA ARG A 62 -5.10 9.93 -5.29
C ARG A 62 -5.48 9.04 -6.48
N GLY A 63 -5.99 7.83 -6.19
CA GLY A 63 -6.41 6.86 -7.20
C GLY A 63 -5.26 6.11 -7.91
N ARG A 64 -3.99 6.36 -7.54
CA ARG A 64 -2.84 5.58 -8.01
C ARG A 64 -2.49 4.50 -7.00
N LEU A 65 -2.18 3.31 -7.52
CA LEU A 65 -1.79 2.15 -6.71
C LEU A 65 -0.28 1.93 -6.80
N ALA A 66 0.35 1.56 -5.69
CA ALA A 66 1.70 1.00 -5.67
C ALA A 66 1.78 -0.18 -4.69
N ALA A 67 2.57 -1.19 -5.03
CA ALA A 67 2.95 -2.25 -4.12
C ALA A 67 4.15 -1.83 -3.27
N LEU A 68 4.16 -2.20 -1.99
CA LEU A 68 5.24 -1.94 -1.05
C LEU A 68 5.68 -3.25 -0.41
N GLU A 69 6.95 -3.58 -0.60
CA GLU A 69 7.62 -4.70 0.07
C GLU A 69 8.73 -4.13 0.96
N ALA A 70 8.48 -4.08 2.27
CA ALA A 70 9.42 -3.45 3.18
C ALA A 70 10.69 -4.30 3.26
N LYS A 71 11.87 -3.68 3.10
CA LYS A 71 13.15 -4.38 3.26
C LYS A 71 14.01 -3.69 4.29
N THR A 72 14.61 -4.44 5.21
CA THR A 72 15.67 -3.86 6.05
C THR A 72 16.84 -3.41 5.15
N LYS A 73 17.66 -2.43 5.57
CA LYS A 73 18.80 -1.92 4.75
C LYS A 73 19.77 -3.01 4.23
N ARG A 74 19.79 -4.19 4.87
CA ARG A 74 20.62 -5.35 4.46
C ARG A 74 19.80 -6.47 3.80
N GLY A 75 18.47 -6.38 3.83
CA GLY A 75 17.56 -7.34 3.21
C GLY A 75 17.57 -7.16 1.70
N ARG A 76 17.77 -8.27 0.98
CA ARG A 76 17.59 -8.31 -0.48
C ARG A 76 16.23 -8.93 -0.78
N PRO A 77 15.52 -8.47 -1.82
CA PRO A 77 14.32 -9.14 -2.28
C PRO A 77 14.61 -10.59 -2.65
N GLU A 78 13.71 -11.49 -2.27
CA GLU A 78 13.70 -12.87 -2.71
C GLU A 78 13.30 -12.98 -4.18
N GLU A 79 13.65 -14.09 -4.84
CA GLU A 79 13.33 -14.29 -6.25
C GLU A 79 11.81 -14.28 -6.51
N SER A 80 11.01 -14.81 -5.57
CA SER A 80 9.55 -14.78 -5.61
C SER A 80 9.01 -13.34 -5.63
N GLN A 81 9.55 -12.45 -4.78
CA GLN A 81 9.20 -11.03 -4.73
C GLN A 81 9.62 -10.30 -6.00
N LEU A 82 10.78 -10.63 -6.58
CA LEU A 82 11.21 -10.05 -7.86
C LEU A 82 10.29 -10.46 -9.02
N ARG A 83 9.85 -11.73 -9.05
CA ARG A 83 8.87 -12.21 -10.05
C ARG A 83 7.53 -11.49 -9.88
N MET A 84 7.05 -11.34 -8.65
CA MET A 84 5.82 -10.59 -8.36
C MET A 84 5.95 -9.13 -8.77
N ALA A 85 7.06 -8.48 -8.44
CA ALA A 85 7.34 -7.10 -8.84
C ALA A 85 7.27 -6.92 -10.36
N ARG A 86 7.81 -7.88 -11.12
CA ARG A 86 7.71 -7.89 -12.59
C ARG A 86 6.26 -8.02 -13.06
N GLN A 87 5.45 -8.87 -12.43
CA GLN A 87 4.04 -9.04 -12.79
C GLN A 87 3.23 -7.76 -12.54
N TRP A 88 3.43 -7.11 -11.39
CA TRP A 88 2.79 -5.83 -11.06
C TRP A 88 3.21 -4.73 -12.04
N TRP A 89 4.50 -4.67 -12.36
CA TRP A 89 5.01 -3.71 -13.34
C TRP A 89 4.37 -3.89 -14.72
N LEU A 90 4.25 -5.14 -15.19
CA LEU A 90 3.57 -5.45 -16.46
C LEU A 90 2.08 -5.09 -16.43
N ALA A 91 1.45 -5.10 -15.25
CA ALA A 91 0.09 -4.61 -15.04
C ALA A 91 -0.01 -3.08 -14.91
N GLY A 92 1.10 -2.35 -15.07
CA GLY A 92 1.15 -0.89 -14.97
C GLY A 92 1.16 -0.36 -13.52
N VAL A 93 1.44 -1.22 -12.54
CA VAL A 93 1.46 -0.85 -11.13
C VAL A 93 2.90 -0.93 -10.60
N PRO A 94 3.48 0.17 -10.11
CA PRO A 94 4.83 0.14 -9.58
C PRO A 94 4.92 -0.73 -8.32
N TYR A 95 6.07 -1.40 -8.17
CA TYR A 95 6.38 -2.25 -7.02
C TYR A 95 7.67 -1.75 -6.37
N PHE A 96 7.56 -1.31 -5.13
CA PHE A 96 8.64 -0.66 -4.40
C PHE A 96 9.22 -1.56 -3.32
N PHE A 97 10.54 -1.43 -3.11
CA PHE A 97 11.27 -2.08 -2.02
C PHE A 97 11.80 -1.03 -1.03
N PRO A 98 10.92 -0.32 -0.29
CA PRO A 98 11.36 0.74 0.59
C PRO A 98 12.15 0.19 1.78
N THR A 99 13.22 0.92 2.14
CA THR A 99 14.08 0.59 3.29
C THR A 99 13.91 1.54 4.47
N SER A 100 13.12 2.60 4.28
CA SER A 100 12.70 3.56 5.29
C SER A 100 11.46 4.32 4.77
N PRO A 101 10.75 5.08 5.62
CA PRO A 101 9.69 5.98 5.16
C PRO A 101 10.15 7.02 4.13
N GLU A 102 11.35 7.57 4.30
CA GLU A 102 11.93 8.57 3.39
C GLU A 102 12.24 7.96 2.03
N HIS A 103 12.82 6.76 2.01
CA HIS A 103 13.04 6.02 0.77
C HIS A 103 11.71 5.68 0.07
N MET A 104 10.64 5.38 0.82
CA MET A 104 9.31 5.20 0.22
C MET A 104 8.82 6.49 -0.47
N PHE A 105 9.00 7.65 0.16
CA PHE A 105 8.65 8.93 -0.45
C PHE A 105 9.45 9.20 -1.72
N GLU A 106 10.76 8.99 -1.71
CA GLU A 106 11.61 9.15 -2.90
C GLU A 106 11.19 8.24 -4.05
N LEU A 107 10.81 6.99 -3.76
CA LEU A 107 10.32 6.04 -4.75
C LEU A 107 8.99 6.50 -5.36
N VAL A 108 8.07 7.00 -4.53
CA VAL A 108 6.79 7.57 -4.96
C VAL A 108 7.00 8.80 -5.83
N GLU A 109 7.83 9.75 -5.38
CA GLU A 109 8.12 11.00 -6.08
C GLU A 109 8.79 10.77 -7.45
N ARG A 110 9.57 9.70 -7.58
CA ARG A 110 10.21 9.29 -8.83
C ARG A 110 9.23 8.69 -9.84
N HIS A 111 8.21 7.96 -9.37
CA HIS A 111 7.34 7.15 -10.26
C HIS A 111 5.98 7.79 -10.52
N PHE A 112 5.51 8.65 -9.63
CA PHE A 112 4.25 9.36 -9.79
C PHE A 112 4.47 10.85 -10.04
N PRO A 113 3.60 11.48 -10.83
CA PRO A 113 3.68 12.91 -11.08
C PRO A 113 3.32 13.70 -9.81
N ALA A 114 3.77 14.96 -9.74
CA ALA A 114 3.73 15.77 -8.52
C ALA A 114 2.34 15.92 -7.91
N GLU A 115 1.31 16.04 -8.74
CA GLU A 115 -0.08 16.14 -8.33
C GLU A 115 -0.61 14.92 -7.57
N VAL A 116 0.06 13.77 -7.68
CA VAL A 116 -0.29 12.54 -6.94
C VAL A 116 0.26 12.59 -5.52
N TRP A 117 1.51 13.00 -5.34
CA TRP A 117 2.21 12.97 -4.04
C TRP A 117 2.29 14.30 -3.31
N ALA A 118 1.77 15.37 -3.91
CA ALA A 118 1.60 16.65 -3.24
C ALA A 118 0.79 16.50 -1.94
N ASP A 119 1.10 17.37 -0.98
CA ASP A 119 0.38 17.39 0.30
C ASP A 119 -1.12 17.68 0.07
N PRO A 120 -2.01 17.06 0.85
CA PRO A 120 -3.45 17.30 0.73
C PRO A 120 -3.80 18.78 0.96
N THR A 121 -4.59 19.36 0.06
CA THR A 121 -5.00 20.76 0.13
C THR A 121 -6.00 21.00 1.27
N PRO A 122 -6.18 22.26 1.72
CA PRO A 122 -7.22 22.60 2.69
C PRO A 122 -8.62 22.15 2.25
N GLU A 123 -8.94 22.23 0.96
CA GLU A 123 -10.21 21.84 0.38
C GLU A 123 -10.42 20.33 0.44
N GLU A 124 -9.40 19.53 0.11
CA GLU A 124 -9.46 18.07 0.21
C GLU A 124 -9.64 17.63 1.67
N ARG A 125 -8.96 18.31 2.60
CA ARG A 125 -9.14 18.06 4.04
C ARG A 125 -10.52 18.47 4.51
N ALA A 126 -11.06 19.59 4.02
CA ALA A 126 -12.40 20.04 4.35
C ALA A 126 -13.46 19.06 3.83
N ARG A 127 -13.37 18.63 2.57
CA ARG A 127 -14.28 17.63 1.97
C ARG A 127 -14.24 16.31 2.72
N PHE A 128 -13.04 15.82 3.08
CA PHE A 128 -12.93 14.63 3.90
C PHE A 128 -13.57 14.84 5.27
N ARG A 129 -13.28 15.97 5.96
CA ARG A 129 -13.90 16.27 7.25
C ARG A 129 -15.42 16.36 7.14
N GLU A 130 -15.97 16.95 6.09
CA GLU A 130 -17.42 17.04 5.87
C GLU A 130 -18.03 15.65 5.64
N ALA A 131 -17.42 14.84 4.76
CA ALA A 131 -17.88 13.49 4.47
C ALA A 131 -17.81 12.54 5.69
N PHE A 132 -16.91 12.83 6.63
CA PHE A 132 -16.65 11.98 7.80
C PHE A 132 -16.82 12.71 9.13
N ALA A 133 -17.50 13.87 9.16
CA ALA A 133 -17.71 14.68 10.38
C ALA A 133 -18.53 13.90 11.42
N ASP A 134 -19.53 13.16 10.93
CA ASP A 134 -20.46 12.37 11.72
C ASP A 134 -20.29 10.86 11.49
N ALA A 135 -19.25 10.45 10.75
CA ALA A 135 -19.00 9.05 10.46
C ALA A 135 -18.30 8.39 11.66
N GLU A 136 -19.05 7.71 12.53
CA GLU A 136 -18.48 6.69 13.41
C GLU A 136 -17.81 5.58 12.60
N ASP A 137 -18.29 5.35 11.37
CA ASP A 137 -17.77 4.39 10.41
C ASP A 137 -17.92 4.91 8.96
N PRO A 138 -16.81 5.09 8.21
CA PRO A 138 -16.84 5.60 6.84
C PRO A 138 -17.32 4.57 5.80
N ARG A 139 -17.45 3.28 6.15
CA ARG A 139 -17.74 2.19 5.21
C ARG A 139 -19.04 2.36 4.42
N PRO A 140 -20.19 2.73 5.04
CA PRO A 140 -21.44 2.88 4.31
C PRO A 140 -21.40 3.97 3.22
N TRP A 141 -20.64 5.04 3.43
CA TRP A 141 -20.46 6.09 2.42
C TRP A 141 -19.61 5.61 1.24
N LEU A 142 -18.56 4.83 1.51
CA LEU A 142 -17.70 4.26 0.48
C LEU A 142 -18.46 3.26 -0.41
N GLU A 143 -19.30 2.40 0.17
CA GLU A 143 -20.19 1.48 -0.56
C GLU A 143 -21.22 2.26 -1.41
N ALA A 144 -21.86 3.28 -0.83
CA ALA A 144 -22.86 4.09 -1.52
C ALA A 144 -22.31 4.84 -2.76
N ASN A 145 -21.00 5.09 -2.80
CA ASN A 145 -20.32 5.78 -3.89
C ASN A 145 -19.48 4.84 -4.78
N GLY A 146 -19.60 3.51 -4.61
CA GLY A 146 -18.95 2.50 -5.45
C GLY A 146 -17.44 2.40 -5.28
N TYR A 147 -16.90 2.82 -4.12
CA TYR A 147 -15.48 2.68 -3.79
C TYR A 147 -15.15 1.37 -3.07
N MET A 148 -16.15 0.63 -2.61
CA MET A 148 -16.11 -0.76 -2.09
C MET A 148 -17.31 -1.52 -2.62
#